data_AF-A0AAD7CD37-F1
#
_entry.id   AF-A0AAD7CD37-F1
#
_cell.length_a   1.000
_cell.length_b   1.000
_cell.length_c   1.000
_cell.angle_alpha   90.00
_cell.angle_beta   90.00
_cell.angle_gamma   90.00
#
_symmetry.space_group_name_H-M   'P 1'
#
loop_
_entity.id
_entity.type
_entity.pdbx_description
1 polymer ?
#
loop_
_entity_poly.entity_id
_entity_poly.type
_entity_poly.pdbx_seq_one_letter_code
_entity_poly.pdbx_strand_id
1 'polypeptide(L)'
;MGFPFILLLALNISGPQTSWADLANLGWFKQQAYDRFNARRGGTMEGLNDMAMNEGFAKDWGWYAYNALAGSPRIAGKTFTASWTETWINTARACLSITNHAGIPLGQIISIPDVGGSKFSIEISKDSTKEVTKESVHSLSKTWDITVMPGEFCSLQRVRTVSTDQMTYDQDYGMGTTVSWPGRCMTDTTTT
;
A
#
# COMPACT_ATOMS: atom_id res chain seq x y z
N MET A 1 -33.90 6.49 54.34
CA MET A 1 -32.46 6.48 53.99
C MET A 1 -32.27 5.48 52.86
N GLY A 2 -32.05 5.94 51.63
CA GLY A 2 -31.86 5.08 50.46
C GLY A 2 -30.37 4.85 50.22
N PHE A 3 -29.93 3.59 50.22
CA PHE A 3 -28.57 3.22 49.85
C PHE A 3 -28.39 3.34 48.33
N PRO A 4 -27.28 3.91 47.82
CA PRO A 4 -27.02 3.94 46.40
C PRO A 4 -26.67 2.54 45.90
N PHE A 5 -27.23 2.20 44.75
CA PHE A 5 -27.00 0.97 44.00
C PHE A 5 -25.57 1.00 43.43
N ILE A 6 -24.61 0.32 44.06
CA ILE A 6 -23.27 0.12 43.52
C ILE A 6 -23.26 -1.26 42.84
N LEU A 7 -23.33 -1.27 41.51
CA LEU A 7 -23.15 -2.48 40.71
C LEU A 7 -21.66 -2.87 40.75
N LEU A 8 -21.29 -3.74 41.68
CA LEU A 8 -19.93 -4.22 41.87
C LEU A 8 -19.63 -5.38 40.90
N LEU A 9 -19.29 -5.07 39.65
CA LEU A 9 -18.70 -6.04 38.72
C LEU A 9 -17.18 -6.10 39.00
N ALA A 10 -16.78 -6.99 39.92
CA ALA A 10 -15.37 -7.27 40.20
C ALA A 10 -14.77 -8.11 39.05
N LEU A 11 -14.53 -7.49 37.90
CA LEU A 11 -13.65 -8.05 36.88
C LEU A 11 -12.21 -7.79 37.33
N ASN A 12 -11.39 -8.84 37.39
CA ASN A 12 -9.94 -8.73 37.54
C ASN A 12 -9.36 -8.10 36.25
N ILE A 13 -9.48 -6.77 36.12
CA ILE A 13 -8.99 -6.03 34.96
C ILE A 13 -7.53 -5.67 35.26
N SER A 14 -6.59 -6.45 34.71
CA SER A 14 -5.17 -6.05 34.71
C SER A 14 -4.96 -4.97 33.64
N GLY A 15 -4.97 -3.71 34.05
CA GLY A 15 -4.71 -2.57 33.16
C GLY A 15 -4.02 -1.43 33.90
N PRO A 16 -3.46 -0.45 33.19
CA PRO A 16 -2.99 0.78 33.83
C PRO A 16 -4.18 1.49 34.50
N GLN A 17 -3.96 1.99 35.71
CA GLN A 17 -4.94 2.80 36.44
C GLN A 17 -5.22 4.08 35.65
N THR A 18 -6.49 4.45 35.54
CA THR A 18 -6.91 5.69 34.87
C THR A 18 -6.48 6.91 35.69
N SER A 19 -5.81 7.87 35.06
CA SER A 19 -5.46 9.16 35.68
C SER A 19 -6.34 10.30 35.16
N TRP A 20 -6.41 11.41 35.89
CA TRP A 20 -7.14 12.60 35.41
C TRP A 20 -6.54 13.16 34.11
N ALA A 21 -5.24 12.92 33.87
CA ALA A 21 -4.59 13.27 32.60
C ALA A 21 -5.12 12.43 31.43
N ASP A 22 -5.35 11.13 31.65
CA ASP A 22 -5.94 10.26 30.62
C ASP A 22 -7.33 10.72 30.23
N LEU A 23 -8.17 11.09 31.21
CA LEU A 23 -9.51 11.62 30.95
C LEU A 23 -9.46 12.98 30.22
N ALA A 24 -8.52 13.86 30.59
CA ALA A 24 -8.35 15.13 29.91
C ALA A 24 -7.97 14.94 28.43
N ASN A 25 -7.13 13.94 28.11
CA ASN A 25 -6.80 13.59 26.72
C ASN A 25 -8.03 13.08 25.92
N LEU A 26 -9.05 12.56 26.60
CA LEU A 26 -10.34 12.19 26.01
C LEU A 26 -11.33 13.37 25.96
N GLY A 27 -10.91 14.58 26.33
CA GLY A 27 -11.76 15.77 26.39
C GLY A 27 -12.60 15.91 27.65
N TRP A 28 -12.32 15.11 28.69
CA TRP A 28 -13.02 15.16 29.98
C TRP A 28 -12.12 15.76 31.06
N PHE A 29 -12.18 17.08 31.20
CA PHE A 29 -11.41 17.78 32.23
C PHE A 29 -12.00 17.56 33.63
N LYS A 30 -11.15 17.53 34.65
CA LYS A 30 -11.56 17.32 36.06
C LYS A 30 -12.68 18.29 36.49
N GLN A 31 -12.62 19.55 36.07
CA GLN A 31 -13.67 20.53 36.36
C GLN A 31 -15.03 20.16 35.76
N GLN A 32 -15.05 19.70 34.50
CA GLN A 32 -16.31 19.31 33.84
C GLN A 32 -16.93 18.06 34.47
N ALA A 33 -16.07 17.11 34.89
CA ALA A 33 -16.52 15.95 35.66
C ALA A 33 -17.15 16.41 36.99
N TYR A 34 -16.48 17.31 37.71
CA TYR A 34 -16.99 17.90 38.95
C TYR A 34 -18.35 18.55 38.76
N ASP A 35 -18.50 19.46 37.80
CA ASP A 35 -19.75 20.19 37.59
C ASP A 35 -20.92 19.22 37.33
N ARG A 36 -20.67 18.14 36.57
CA ARG A 36 -21.67 17.09 36.30
C ARG A 36 -22.01 16.27 37.54
N PHE A 37 -21.02 15.86 38.33
CA PHE A 37 -21.27 15.11 39.57
C PHE A 37 -21.94 15.98 40.62
N ASN A 38 -21.53 17.23 40.76
CA ASN A 38 -22.09 18.18 41.71
C ASN A 38 -23.55 18.50 41.36
N ALA A 39 -23.85 18.75 40.09
CA ALA A 39 -25.23 18.91 39.62
C ALA A 39 -26.11 17.70 39.94
N ARG A 40 -25.60 16.47 39.74
CA ARG A 40 -26.32 15.23 40.09
C ARG A 40 -26.53 15.05 41.60
N ARG A 41 -25.65 15.63 42.43
CA ARG A 41 -25.74 15.63 43.90
C ARG A 41 -26.48 16.86 44.45
N GLY A 42 -27.12 17.66 43.60
CA GLY A 42 -27.86 18.85 44.03
C GLY A 42 -26.98 19.99 44.54
N GLY A 43 -25.75 20.11 44.07
CA GLY A 43 -24.85 21.22 44.44
C GLY A 43 -24.15 21.07 45.80
N THR A 44 -24.15 19.87 46.37
CA THR A 44 -23.65 19.60 47.73
C THR A 44 -22.15 19.33 47.83
N MET A 45 -21.41 19.33 46.72
CA MET A 45 -19.96 19.18 46.74
C MET A 45 -19.30 20.55 46.99
N GLU A 46 -18.28 20.56 47.83
CA GLU A 46 -17.60 21.76 48.34
C GLU A 46 -16.36 22.13 47.49
N GLY A 47 -15.88 21.21 46.65
CA GLY A 47 -14.82 21.50 45.68
C GLY A 47 -14.22 20.27 45.01
N LEU A 48 -13.19 20.48 44.19
CA LEU A 48 -12.53 19.41 43.42
C LEU A 48 -11.91 18.30 44.30
N ASN A 49 -11.65 18.58 45.58
CA ASN A 49 -11.11 17.62 46.54
C ASN A 49 -12.15 16.55 46.95
N ASP A 50 -13.44 16.80 46.70
CA ASP A 50 -14.51 15.82 46.94
C ASP A 50 -14.61 14.76 45.83
N MET A 51 -13.77 14.87 44.80
CA MET A 51 -13.58 13.85 43.79
C MET A 51 -12.21 13.25 43.89
N ALA A 52 -12.16 11.92 43.86
CA ALA A 52 -10.93 11.17 43.78
C ALA A 52 -11.04 10.08 42.71
N MET A 53 -9.96 9.88 41.97
CA MET A 53 -9.84 8.81 41.00
C MET A 53 -8.48 8.13 41.20
N ASN A 54 -8.49 6.90 41.71
CA ASN A 54 -7.28 6.15 42.08
C ASN A 54 -6.33 6.86 43.07
N GLU A 55 -6.78 7.94 43.70
CA GLU A 55 -6.03 8.77 44.64
C GLU A 55 -6.87 9.03 45.90
N GLY A 56 -6.28 9.64 46.94
CA GLY A 56 -6.98 10.05 48.17
C GLY A 56 -7.94 9.00 48.73
N PHE A 57 -9.18 9.41 49.03
CA PHE A 57 -10.19 8.50 49.60
C PHE A 57 -10.53 7.34 48.66
N ALA A 58 -10.48 7.51 47.33
CA ALA A 58 -10.77 6.39 46.42
C ALA A 58 -9.73 5.26 46.62
N LYS A 59 -8.46 5.63 46.80
CA LYS A 59 -7.39 4.67 47.09
C LYS A 59 -7.56 4.02 48.47
N ASP A 60 -7.87 4.81 49.50
CA ASP A 60 -8.02 4.32 50.88
C ASP A 60 -9.16 3.30 51.02
N TRP A 61 -10.23 3.48 50.23
CA TRP A 61 -11.39 2.59 50.18
C TRP A 61 -11.28 1.48 49.13
N GLY A 62 -10.15 1.38 48.42
CA GLY A 62 -9.91 0.36 47.40
C GLY A 62 -10.79 0.51 46.14
N TRP A 63 -11.28 1.71 45.85
CA TRP A 63 -12.05 2.03 44.66
C TRP A 63 -11.11 2.42 43.52
N TYR A 64 -10.90 1.47 42.61
CA TYR A 64 -10.02 1.66 41.46
C TYR A 64 -10.79 1.75 40.15
N ALA A 65 -10.36 2.68 39.29
CA ALA A 65 -10.77 2.79 37.90
C ALA A 65 -9.60 2.40 36.99
N TYR A 66 -9.82 1.51 36.05
CA TYR A 66 -8.81 1.03 35.11
C TYR A 66 -9.17 1.42 33.69
N ASN A 67 -8.17 1.77 32.89
CA ASN A 67 -8.36 1.95 31.46
C ASN A 67 -8.68 0.58 30.85
N ALA A 68 -9.92 0.40 30.41
CA ALA A 68 -10.27 -0.72 29.56
C ALA A 68 -9.89 -0.36 28.12
N LEU A 69 -9.24 -1.29 27.41
CA LEU A 69 -9.08 -1.17 25.96
C LEU A 69 -10.49 -1.10 25.34
N ALA A 70 -10.78 0.02 24.68
CA ALA A 70 -12.00 0.14 23.91
C ALA A 70 -11.88 -0.75 22.66
N GLY A 71 -12.45 -1.95 22.76
CA GLY A 71 -12.42 -2.96 21.71
C GLY A 71 -11.22 -3.90 21.79
N SER A 72 -11.18 -4.85 20.85
CA SER A 72 -10.06 -5.79 20.74
C SER A 72 -8.89 -5.08 20.05
N PRO A 73 -7.69 -5.00 20.67
CA PRO A 73 -6.51 -4.47 19.98
C PRO A 73 -6.29 -5.30 18.71
N ARG A 74 -6.35 -4.63 17.56
CA ARG A 74 -5.97 -5.22 16.28
C ARG A 74 -4.52 -4.82 16.03
N ILE A 75 -3.72 -5.77 15.56
CA ILE A 75 -2.40 -5.45 15.04
C ILE A 75 -2.63 -4.44 13.88
N ALA A 76 -1.87 -3.35 13.84
CA ALA A 76 -1.99 -2.41 12.73
C ALA A 76 -1.47 -3.10 11.44
N GLY A 77 -2.20 -2.95 10.34
CA GLY A 77 -1.71 -3.37 9.03
C GLY A 77 -0.40 -2.67 8.70
N LYS A 78 0.48 -3.33 7.95
CA LYS A 78 1.74 -2.74 7.50
C LYS A 78 1.58 -2.25 6.07
N THR A 79 1.90 -0.99 5.84
CA THR A 79 1.94 -0.42 4.50
C THR A 79 3.32 -0.63 3.87
N PHE A 80 3.33 -1.08 2.63
CA PHE A 80 4.49 -1.28 1.79
C PHE A 80 4.34 -0.40 0.55
N THR A 81 5.40 0.31 0.18
CA THR A 81 5.45 1.06 -1.08
C THR A 81 6.35 0.30 -2.04
N ALA A 82 5.79 -0.03 -3.20
CA ALA A 82 6.49 -0.73 -4.27
C ALA A 82 6.62 0.20 -5.47
N SER A 83 7.85 0.46 -5.90
CA SER A 83 8.14 1.24 -7.10
C SER A 83 8.76 0.36 -8.17
N TRP A 84 8.32 0.54 -9.41
CA TRP A 84 8.89 -0.15 -10.54
C TRP A 84 9.08 0.81 -11.72
N THR A 85 10.21 0.63 -12.39
CA THR A 85 10.54 1.36 -13.61
C THR A 85 11.05 0.37 -14.64
N GLU A 86 10.52 0.45 -15.85
CA GLU A 86 10.99 -0.34 -16.99
C GLU A 86 11.29 0.57 -18.17
N THR A 87 12.32 0.20 -18.90
CA THR A 87 12.72 0.83 -20.15
C THR A 87 12.86 -0.26 -21.20
N TRP A 88 12.28 -0.05 -22.37
CA TRP A 88 12.43 -0.96 -23.50
C TRP A 88 12.70 -0.20 -24.79
N ILE A 89 13.37 -0.87 -25.72
CA ILE A 89 13.72 -0.33 -27.03
C ILE A 89 12.94 -1.14 -28.06
N ASN A 90 12.13 -0.46 -28.84
CA ASN A 90 11.45 -1.03 -30.00
C ASN A 90 12.33 -0.80 -31.23
N THR A 91 12.76 -1.89 -31.87
CA THR A 91 13.56 -1.84 -33.09
C THR A 91 12.68 -2.23 -34.28
N ALA A 92 12.47 -1.31 -35.20
CA ALA A 92 11.80 -1.59 -36.47
C ALA A 92 12.84 -1.61 -37.60
N ARG A 93 12.81 -2.67 -38.41
CA ARG A 93 13.73 -2.88 -39.53
C ARG A 93 12.96 -3.01 -40.83
N ALA A 94 13.41 -2.30 -41.85
CA ALA A 94 12.92 -2.43 -43.21
C ALA A 94 14.09 -2.80 -44.13
N CYS A 95 13.97 -3.92 -44.84
CA CYS A 95 14.92 -4.36 -45.85
C CYS A 95 14.26 -4.27 -47.23
N LEU A 96 14.94 -3.61 -48.17
CA LEU A 96 14.53 -3.55 -49.56
C LEU A 96 15.60 -4.19 -50.43
N SER A 97 15.21 -5.21 -51.18
CA SER A 97 16.05 -5.87 -52.17
C SER A 97 15.46 -5.64 -53.57
N ILE A 98 16.28 -5.15 -54.49
CA ILE A 98 15.90 -4.91 -55.89
C ILE A 98 16.78 -5.79 -56.76
N THR A 99 16.17 -6.78 -57.40
CA THR A 99 16.86 -7.64 -58.37
C THR A 99 16.58 -7.10 -59.76
N ASN A 100 17.49 -6.27 -60.27
CA ASN A 100 17.33 -5.71 -61.60
C ASN A 100 17.95 -6.65 -62.65
N HIS A 101 17.18 -7.03 -63.68
CA HIS A 101 17.75 -7.56 -64.92
C HIS A 101 17.70 -6.42 -65.95
N ALA A 102 18.87 -5.88 -66.29
CA ALA A 102 19.13 -4.83 -67.28
C ALA A 102 18.73 -3.37 -66.92
N GLY A 103 19.73 -2.58 -66.51
CA GLY A 103 20.08 -1.31 -67.16
C GLY A 103 19.23 -0.05 -66.96
N ILE A 104 18.14 -0.04 -66.19
CA ILE A 104 17.32 1.18 -66.00
C ILE A 104 17.82 2.01 -64.80
N PRO A 105 18.10 3.32 -64.95
CA PRO A 105 18.35 4.21 -63.81
C PRO A 105 17.03 4.50 -63.08
N LEU A 106 16.89 3.99 -61.86
CA LEU A 106 15.75 4.25 -60.97
C LEU A 106 16.17 5.21 -59.86
N GLY A 107 15.70 6.44 -59.92
CA GLY A 107 15.66 7.38 -58.80
C GLY A 107 14.23 7.44 -58.27
N GLN A 108 13.86 6.54 -57.37
CA GLN A 108 12.54 6.53 -56.73
C GLN A 108 12.70 6.51 -55.20
N ILE A 109 11.82 7.25 -54.53
CA ILE A 109 11.67 7.23 -53.07
C ILE A 109 10.47 6.33 -52.76
N ILE A 110 10.70 5.28 -51.96
CA ILE A 110 9.62 4.43 -51.44
C ILE A 110 9.37 4.84 -49.99
N SER A 111 8.16 5.34 -49.72
CA SER A 111 7.68 5.60 -48.36
C SER A 111 6.89 4.40 -47.88
N ILE A 112 7.37 3.76 -46.80
CA ILE A 112 6.66 2.65 -46.16
C ILE A 112 5.80 3.25 -45.04
N PRO A 113 4.45 3.24 -45.15
CA PRO A 113 3.60 3.78 -44.10
C PRO A 113 3.64 2.86 -42.88
N ASP A 114 4.02 3.47 -41.76
CA ASP A 114 3.72 3.05 -40.39
C ASP A 114 3.90 1.56 -40.04
N VAL A 115 5.09 1.03 -40.28
CA VAL A 115 5.50 -0.28 -39.76
C VAL A 115 5.98 -0.11 -38.31
N GLY A 116 5.17 -0.58 -37.36
CA GLY A 116 5.51 -0.51 -35.93
C GLY A 116 5.48 0.91 -35.33
N GLY A 117 4.60 1.79 -35.82
CA GLY A 117 4.49 3.18 -35.33
C GLY A 117 5.58 4.11 -35.86
N SER A 118 6.38 3.68 -36.84
CA SER A 118 7.50 4.44 -37.41
C SER A 118 7.41 4.54 -38.93
N LYS A 119 7.65 5.74 -39.46
CA LYS A 119 7.74 5.98 -40.91
C LYS A 119 9.16 5.72 -41.40
N PHE A 120 9.31 4.91 -42.45
CA PHE A 120 10.58 4.66 -43.13
C PHE A 120 10.60 5.33 -44.50
N SER A 121 11.71 5.99 -44.81
CA SER A 121 12.01 6.49 -46.16
C SER A 121 13.32 5.84 -46.58
N ILE A 122 13.29 5.06 -47.65
CA ILE A 122 14.46 4.40 -48.21
C ILE A 122 14.71 5.04 -49.58
N GLU A 123 15.83 5.74 -49.71
CA GLU A 123 16.27 6.28 -50.99
C GLU A 123 17.10 5.22 -51.73
N ILE A 124 16.65 4.86 -52.93
CA ILE A 124 17.26 3.82 -53.74
C ILE A 124 18.23 4.46 -54.72
N SER A 125 19.45 3.94 -54.76
CA SER A 125 20.45 4.22 -55.79
C SER A 125 20.94 2.89 -56.37
N LYS A 126 21.21 2.86 -57.68
CA LYS A 126 21.48 1.68 -58.52
C LYS A 126 22.30 0.58 -57.81
N ASP A 127 21.76 -0.65 -57.83
CA ASP A 127 22.37 -1.91 -57.34
C ASP A 127 22.83 -1.93 -55.88
N SER A 128 21.89 -1.83 -54.93
CA SER A 128 22.20 -2.10 -53.52
C SER A 128 21.01 -2.69 -52.75
N THR A 129 21.28 -3.71 -51.95
CA THR A 129 20.42 -4.06 -50.81
C THR A 129 20.63 -2.99 -49.74
N LYS A 130 19.56 -2.31 -49.33
CA LYS A 130 19.62 -1.32 -48.23
C LYS A 130 18.74 -1.80 -47.08
N GLU A 131 19.32 -1.77 -45.89
CA GLU A 131 18.62 -2.01 -44.62
C GLU A 131 18.58 -0.70 -43.84
N VAL A 132 17.39 -0.32 -43.37
CA VAL A 132 17.21 0.83 -42.47
C VAL A 132 16.63 0.31 -41.16
N THR A 133 17.34 0.59 -40.07
CA THR A 133 16.90 0.29 -38.71
C THR A 133 16.53 1.59 -38.01
N LYS A 134 15.38 1.61 -37.33
CA LYS A 134 14.99 2.69 -36.41
C LYS A 134 14.72 2.11 -35.04
N GLU A 135 15.18 2.81 -34.03
CA GLU A 135 14.97 2.47 -32.63
C GLU A 135 14.11 3.55 -31.98
N SER A 136 13.15 3.11 -31.16
CA SER A 136 12.34 3.97 -30.31
C SER A 136 12.47 3.50 -28.87
N VAL A 137 12.90 4.40 -27.99
CA VAL A 137 13.06 4.11 -26.56
C VAL A 137 11.79 4.52 -25.83
N HIS A 138 11.25 3.62 -25.02
CA HIS A 138 10.08 3.85 -24.19
C HIS A 138 10.42 3.59 -22.73
N SER A 139 9.80 4.35 -21.82
CA SER A 139 9.92 4.13 -20.38
C SER A 139 8.56 4.19 -19.71
N LEU A 140 8.37 3.37 -18.68
CA LEU A 140 7.17 3.32 -17.86
C LEU A 140 7.57 3.24 -16.39
N SER A 141 6.97 4.09 -15.57
CA SER A 141 7.15 4.08 -14.12
C SER A 141 5.80 3.94 -13.44
N LYS A 142 5.72 3.06 -12.43
CA LYS A 142 4.53 2.83 -11.61
C LYS A 142 4.92 2.66 -10.16
N THR A 143 4.08 3.20 -9.29
CA THR A 143 4.20 3.05 -7.83
C THR A 143 2.88 2.55 -7.27
N TRP A 144 2.94 1.60 -6.35
CA TRP A 144 1.79 1.05 -5.64
C TRP A 144 1.99 1.19 -4.14
N ASP A 145 0.96 1.67 -3.45
CA ASP A 145 0.87 1.63 -2.00
C ASP A 145 -0.01 0.44 -1.60
N ILE A 146 0.62 -0.56 -0.99
CA ILE A 146 0.01 -1.83 -0.63
C ILE A 146 -0.11 -1.88 0.89
N THR A 147 -1.33 -1.91 1.40
CA THR A 147 -1.56 -2.10 2.84
C THR A 147 -2.01 -3.53 3.10
N VAL A 148 -1.19 -4.30 3.81
CA VAL A 148 -1.49 -5.69 4.17
C VAL A 148 -1.97 -5.73 5.61
N MET A 149 -3.18 -6.26 5.83
CA MET A 149 -3.71 -6.41 7.19
C MET A 149 -3.03 -7.57 7.92
N PRO A 150 -3.07 -7.62 9.25
CA PRO A 150 -2.47 -8.72 9.99
C PRO A 150 -3.11 -10.06 9.62
N GLY A 151 -2.28 -11.05 9.33
CA GLY A 151 -2.73 -12.38 8.90
C GLY A 151 -3.04 -12.50 7.40
N GLU A 152 -2.92 -11.41 6.64
CA GLU A 152 -3.07 -11.43 5.19
C GLU A 152 -1.72 -11.53 4.47
N PHE A 153 -1.78 -12.02 3.23
CA PHE A 153 -0.67 -12.05 2.29
C PHE A 153 -1.14 -11.38 1.00
N CYS A 154 -0.26 -10.62 0.36
CA CYS A 154 -0.53 -9.99 -0.92
C CYS A 154 0.59 -10.36 -1.90
N SER A 155 0.24 -10.75 -3.12
CA SER A 155 1.20 -10.98 -4.20
C SER A 155 0.96 -9.99 -5.32
N LEU A 156 2.01 -9.27 -5.71
CA LEU A 156 1.99 -8.38 -6.85
C LEU A 156 2.58 -9.12 -8.05
N GLN A 157 1.70 -9.54 -8.95
CA GLN A 157 2.07 -10.19 -10.20
C GLN A 157 2.06 -9.17 -11.34
N ARG A 158 3.17 -9.08 -12.07
CA ARG A 158 3.30 -8.30 -13.30
C ARG A 158 3.40 -9.26 -14.48
N VAL A 159 2.50 -9.10 -15.44
CA VAL A 159 2.55 -9.78 -16.73
C VAL A 159 2.95 -8.79 -17.80
N ARG A 160 4.03 -9.10 -18.51
CA ARG A 160 4.44 -8.40 -19.73
C ARG A 160 4.16 -9.31 -20.91
N THR A 161 3.35 -8.82 -21.85
CA THR A 161 3.12 -9.48 -23.13
C THR A 161 3.94 -8.78 -24.21
N VAL A 162 4.85 -9.52 -24.82
CA VAL A 162 5.55 -9.16 -26.06
C VAL A 162 4.90 -9.96 -27.18
N SER A 163 5.05 -9.53 -28.44
CA SER A 163 4.46 -10.21 -29.60
C SER A 163 4.83 -11.69 -29.72
N THR A 164 5.95 -12.12 -29.13
CA THR A 164 6.46 -13.50 -29.19
C THR A 164 6.39 -14.23 -27.86
N ASP A 165 6.32 -13.52 -26.72
CA ASP A 165 6.56 -14.11 -25.41
C ASP A 165 5.79 -13.40 -24.30
N GLN A 166 5.50 -14.13 -23.22
CA GLN A 166 4.93 -13.59 -22.00
C GLN A 166 5.90 -13.79 -20.84
N MET A 167 6.26 -12.71 -20.16
CA MET A 167 7.11 -12.74 -18.97
C MET A 167 6.31 -12.35 -17.73
N THR A 168 6.46 -13.12 -16.65
CA THR A 168 5.73 -12.93 -15.39
C THR A 168 6.72 -12.65 -14.27
N TYR A 169 6.43 -11.64 -13.44
CA TYR A 169 7.24 -11.25 -12.29
C TYR A 169 6.35 -11.19 -11.06
N ASP A 170 6.68 -11.97 -10.04
CA ASP A 170 5.90 -12.06 -8.80
C ASP A 170 6.69 -11.49 -7.63
N GLN A 171 6.04 -10.69 -6.79
CA GLN A 171 6.60 -10.16 -5.55
C GLN A 171 5.59 -10.29 -4.42
N ASP A 172 5.97 -11.00 -3.36
CA ASP A 172 5.11 -11.22 -2.20
C ASP A 172 5.33 -10.18 -1.10
N TYR A 173 4.24 -9.73 -0.49
CA TYR A 173 4.19 -8.81 0.64
C TYR A 173 3.43 -9.45 1.80
N GLY A 174 3.95 -9.28 3.01
CA GLY A 174 3.34 -9.81 4.22
C GLY A 174 4.27 -9.72 5.42
N MET A 175 3.71 -9.98 6.61
CA MET A 175 4.52 -10.11 7.83
C MET A 175 5.09 -11.52 7.86
N GLY A 176 6.30 -11.68 7.32
CA GLY A 176 7.00 -12.95 7.34
C GLY A 176 7.17 -13.46 8.77
N THR A 177 6.44 -14.50 9.15
CA THR A 177 7.15 -15.60 9.78
C THR A 177 7.83 -16.32 8.64
N THR A 178 9.15 -16.35 8.65
CA THR A 178 9.99 -16.85 7.57
C THR A 178 9.69 -18.34 7.34
N VAL A 179 8.68 -18.64 6.54
CA VAL A 179 8.52 -19.95 5.89
C VAL A 179 8.85 -19.71 4.42
N SER A 180 10.14 -19.58 4.15
CA SER A 180 10.64 -19.76 2.79
C SER A 180 10.38 -21.22 2.43
N TRP A 181 9.39 -21.48 1.57
CA TRP A 181 9.32 -22.76 0.88
C TRP A 181 10.45 -22.78 -0.16
N PRO A 182 11.44 -23.68 -0.06
CA PRO A 182 12.44 -23.83 -1.11
C PRO A 182 11.78 -24.52 -2.29
N GLY A 183 11.25 -23.73 -3.23
CA GLY A 183 10.86 -24.24 -4.55
C GLY A 183 9.50 -23.75 -5.02
N ARG A 184 9.50 -23.23 -6.25
CA ARG A 184 8.44 -22.48 -6.96
C ARG A 184 8.48 -21.00 -6.54
N CYS A 185 8.78 -20.03 -7.40
CA CYS A 185 8.27 -19.86 -8.76
C CYS A 185 9.35 -19.29 -9.71
N MET A 186 9.82 -20.11 -10.65
CA MET A 186 10.12 -19.67 -12.01
C MET A 186 9.30 -20.59 -12.89
N THR A 187 8.08 -20.18 -13.23
CA THR A 187 7.36 -20.75 -14.37
C THR A 187 7.58 -19.81 -15.53
N ASP A 188 8.63 -20.11 -16.29
CA ASP A 188 8.74 -19.67 -17.68
C ASP A 188 7.73 -20.53 -18.47
N THR A 189 6.55 -19.95 -18.73
CA THR A 189 5.56 -20.57 -19.61
C THR A 189 5.75 -19.99 -20.99
N THR A 190 6.78 -20.45 -21.69
CA THR A 190 6.91 -20.26 -23.13
C THR A 190 5.79 -21.05 -23.80
N THR A 191 4.85 -20.37 -24.47
CA THR A 191 3.82 -21.05 -25.29
C THR A 191 4.08 -20.66 -26.74
N THR A 192 4.31 -21.69 -27.55
CA THR A 192 4.64 -21.73 -28.99
C THR A 192 3.71 -20.95 -29.91
#